data_AF-A0A0F9GQT1-F1
#
_entry.id   AF-A0A0F9GQT1-F1
#
_cell.length_a   1.000
_cell.length_b   1.000
_cell.length_c   1.000
_cell.angle_alpha   90.00
_cell.angle_beta   90.00
_cell.angle_gamma   90.00
#
_symmetry.space_group_name_H-M   'P 1'
#
loop_
_entity.id
_entity.type
_entity.pdbx_description
1 polymer ?
#
loop_
_entity_poly.entity_id
_entity_poly.type
_entity_poly.pdbx_seq_one_letter_code
_entity_poly.pdbx_strand_id
1 'polypeptide(L)' 'MGTKNPESTLCTQCGGDGEIIHRQGFFTLFGMCPSCEGTGRKPLRAKKNPNEDLKDKLLQ' A
#
# COMPACT_ATOMS: atom_id res chain seq x y z
N MET A 1 25.29 -2.58 4.55
CA MET A 1 24.24 -1.78 3.89
C MET A 1 22.87 -2.21 4.41
N GLY A 2 22.10 -1.27 4.98
CA GLY A 2 20.63 -1.22 4.97
C GLY A 2 19.83 -2.37 5.59
N THR A 3 19.50 -2.23 6.87
CA THR A 3 18.46 -2.99 7.58
C THR A 3 17.12 -2.90 6.85
N LYS A 4 16.61 -4.02 6.32
CA LYS A 4 15.25 -4.13 5.79
C LYS A 4 14.25 -4.13 6.95
N ASN A 5 13.71 -2.97 7.32
CA ASN A 5 12.48 -2.94 8.09
C ASN A 5 11.33 -3.36 7.15
N PRO A 6 10.64 -4.49 7.37
CA PRO A 6 9.49 -4.90 6.56
C PRO A 6 8.24 -4.12 7.00
N GLU A 7 8.32 -2.79 7.05
CA GLU A 7 7.19 -1.93 7.43
C GLU A 7 6.37 -1.49 6.21
N SER A 8 6.92 -1.66 5.00
CA SER A 8 6.25 -1.29 3.76
C SER A 8 6.45 -2.34 2.66
N THR A 9 5.40 -2.55 1.87
CA THR A 9 5.41 -3.36 0.65
C THR A 9 5.27 -2.47 -0.57
N LEU A 10 5.88 -2.90 -1.68
CA LEU A 10 5.73 -2.24 -2.97
C LEU A 10 4.26 -2.11 -3.37
N CYS A 11 3.89 -0.94 -3.88
CA CYS A 11 2.56 -0.74 -4.41
C CYS A 11 2.41 -1.52 -5.72
N THR A 12 1.60 -2.57 -5.72
CA THR A 12 1.38 -3.42 -6.90
C THR A 12 0.66 -2.70 -8.04
N GLN A 13 -0.05 -1.61 -7.76
CA GLN A 13 -0.78 -0.86 -8.78
C GLN A 13 0.16 -0.04 -9.69
N CYS A 14 1.20 0.57 -9.12
CA CYS A 14 2.19 1.32 -9.89
C CYS A 14 3.54 0.61 -10.02
N GLY A 15 3.68 -0.62 -9.52
CA GLY A 15 4.96 -1.34 -9.55
C GLY A 15 6.07 -0.78 -8.64
N GLY A 16 5.80 0.30 -7.90
CA GLY A 16 6.79 1.00 -7.09
C GLY A 16 7.11 2.41 -7.54
N ASP A 17 6.66 2.79 -8.75
CA ASP A 17 7.01 4.07 -9.37
C ASP A 17 6.29 5.27 -8.71
N GLY A 18 5.19 5.03 -7.99
CA GLY A 18 4.39 6.11 -7.40
C GLY A 18 3.50 6.86 -8.40
N GLU A 19 3.67 6.59 -9.70
CA GLU A 19 2.85 7.12 -10.78
C GLU A 19 2.21 6.00 -11.60
N ILE A 20 1.14 6.32 -12.31
CA ILE A 20 0.47 5.42 -13.23
C ILE A 20 0.36 6.08 -14.60
N ILE A 21 0.56 5.26 -15.63
CA ILE A 21 0.52 5.69 -17.02
C ILE A 21 -0.79 5.20 -17.62
N HIS A 22 -1.68 6.14 -17.95
CA HIS A 22 -2.92 5.86 -18.66
C HIS A 22 -2.72 6.12 -20.15
N ARG A 23 -2.70 5.05 -20.93
CA ARG A 23 -2.64 5.13 -22.40
C ARG A 23 -4.06 5.04 -22.96
N GLN A 24 -4.53 6.10 -23.60
CA GLN A 24 -5.82 6.17 -24.28
C GLN A 24 -5.59 6.50 -25.75
N GLY A 25 -5.52 5.45 -26.58
CA GLY A 25 -5.19 5.57 -28.00
C GLY A 25 -3.80 6.17 -28.18
N PHE A 26 -3.73 7.35 -28.79
CA PHE A 26 -2.50 8.08 -29.04
C PHE A 26 -2.10 9.03 -27.89
N PHE A 27 -2.96 9.23 -26.89
CA PHE A 27 -2.64 10.02 -25.71
C PHE A 27 -2.03 9.15 -24.62
N THR A 28 -0.97 9.65 -23.99
CA THR A 28 -0.39 9.08 -22.77
C THR A 28 -0.52 10.11 -21.66
N LEU A 29 -1.26 9.76 -20.62
CA LEU A 29 -1.46 10.59 -19.43
C LEU A 29 -0.65 9.98 -18.28
N PHE A 30 0.12 10.83 -17.62
CA PHE A 30 0.82 10.49 -16.39
C PHE A 30 0.01 11.02 -15.22
N GLY A 31 -0.21 10.18 -14.21
CA GLY A 31 -0.96 10.55 -13.02
C GLY A 31 -0.32 9.99 -11.77
N MET A 32 -0.52 10.65 -10.64
CA MET A 32 -0.12 10.12 -9.34
C MET A 32 -0.88 8.81 -9.06
N CYS A 33 -0.20 7.79 -8.56
CA CYS A 33 -0.85 6.53 -8.21
C CYS A 33 -1.79 6.75 -7.00
N PRO A 34 -3.11 6.60 -7.16
CA PRO A 34 -4.06 6.85 -6.07
C PRO A 34 -3.99 5.79 -4.97
N SER A 35 -3.40 4.63 -5.27
CA SER A 35 -3.29 3.53 -4.32
C SER A 35 -2.28 3.75 -3.21
N CYS A 36 -1.20 4.46 -3.52
CA CYS A 36 -0.10 4.75 -2.60
C CYS A 36 0.16 6.25 -2.48
N GLU A 37 -0.71 7.07 -3.06
CA GLU A 37 -0.64 8.54 -2.98
C GLU A 37 0.73 9.08 -3.42
N GLY A 38 1.31 8.50 -4.46
CA GLY A 38 2.63 8.94 -4.98
C GLY A 38 3.84 8.31 -4.30
N THR A 39 3.68 7.56 -3.20
CA THR A 39 4.82 7.05 -2.41
C THR A 39 5.47 5.79 -2.98
N GLY A 40 4.83 5.12 -3.94
CA GLY A 40 5.31 3.86 -4.51
C GLY A 40 5.23 2.65 -3.56
N ARG A 41 4.86 2.86 -2.29
CA ARG A 41 4.81 1.82 -1.26
C ARG A 41 3.55 1.93 -0.44
N LYS A 42 3.12 0.81 0.15
CA LYS A 42 2.01 0.76 1.10
C LYS A 42 2.53 0.25 2.43
N PRO A 43 2.04 0.76 3.56
CA PRO A 43 2.34 0.15 4.85
C PRO A 43 1.85 -1.30 4.81
N LEU A 44 2.72 -2.22 5.25
CA LEU A 44 2.29 -3.59 5.47
C LEU A 44 1.24 -3.52 6.57
N ARG A 45 -0.02 -3.78 6.24
CA ARG A 45 -1.07 -3.90 7.26
C ARG A 45 -0.57 -4.96 8.24
N ALA A 46 -0.17 -4.53 9.44
CA ALA A 46 0.07 -5.43 10.55
C ALA A 46 -1.23 -6.22 10.68
N LYS A 47 -1.18 -7.52 10.39
CA LYS A 47 -2.31 -8.40 10.66
C LYS A 47 -2.55 -8.30 12.15
N LYS A 48 -3.55 -7.51 12.56
CA LYS A 48 -3.98 -7.47 13.95
C LYS A 48 -4.39 -8.91 14.27
N ASN A 49 -3.75 -9.52 15.26
CA ASN A 49 -4.07 -10.88 15.66
C ASN A 49 -5.58 -10.93 15.98
N PRO A 50 -6.36 -11.86 15.41
CA PRO A 50 -7.81 -11.94 15.64
C PRO A 50 -8.18 -12.22 17.11
N ASN A 51 -7.20 -12.53 17.97
CA ASN A 51 -7.40 -12.73 19.41
C ASN A 51 -7.52 -11.41 20.21
N GLU A 52 -7.09 -10.27 19.67
CA GLU A 52 -7.22 -8.96 20.36
C GLU A 52 -8.60 -8.31 20.21
N ASP A 53 -9.42 -8.74 19.26
CA ASP A 53 -10.80 -8.22 19.08
C ASP A 53 -11.81 -8.92 20.02
N LEU A 54 -11.51 -10.15 20.45
CA LEU A 54 -12.44 -10.97 21.24
C LEU A 54 -12.46 -10.62 22.73
N LYS A 55 -11.37 -10.03 23.26
CA LYS A 55 -11.25 -9.69 24.69
C LYS A 55 -12.15 -8.52 25.09
N ASP A 56 -12.41 -7.59 24.17
CA ASP A 56 -13.25 -6.40 24.40
C ASP A 56 -14.75 -6.75 24.56
N LYS A 57 -15.17 -7.92 24.06
CA LYS A 57 -16.56 -8.42 24.16
C LYS A 57 -16.83 -9.29 25.38
N LEU A 58 -15.80 -9.73 26.10
CA LEU A 58 -15.92 -10.67 27.24
C LEU A 58 -15.85 -9.96 28.60
N LEU A 59 -15.67 -8.64 28.62
CA LEU A 59 -15.63 -7.80 29.82
C LEU A 59 -16.85 -6.86 29.95
N GLN A 60 -17.96 -7.19 29.30
CA GLN A 60 -19.28 -6.58 29.51
C GLN A 60 -20.23 -7.57 30.18
#